data_AF-A0A0N4XIF1-F1
#
_entry.id   AF-A0A0N4XIF1-F1
#
_cell.length_a   1.000
_cell.length_b   1.000
_cell.length_c   1.000
_cell.angle_alpha   90.00
_cell.angle_beta   90.00
_cell.angle_gamma   90.00
#
_symmetry.space_group_name_H-M   'P 1'
#
loop_
_entity.id
_entity.type
_entity.pdbx_description
1 polymer ?
#
loop_
_entity_poly.entity_id
_entity_poly.type
_entity_poly.pdbx_seq_one_letter_code
_entity_poly.pdbx_strand_id
1 'polypeptide(L)'
;MKTVVYEAARSQLGVTKPGLPMIDRQTWLWTEEVKEKVRAKKRLYNAFLCNKTTANWYAYREAMRAAKGAVANAKAVHYDEVLIEY
;
A
#
# COMPACT_ATOMS: atom_id res chain seq x y z
N MET A 1 28.87 -13.69 -10.86
CA MET A 1 27.55 -14.34 -10.70
C MET A 1 26.38 -13.34 -10.78
N LYS A 2 26.42 -12.20 -10.06
CA LYS A 2 25.36 -11.17 -10.15
C LYS A 2 25.14 -10.64 -11.59
N THR A 3 26.20 -10.41 -12.34
CA THR A 3 26.17 -9.87 -13.72
C THR A 3 25.39 -10.73 -14.71
N VAL A 4 25.55 -12.06 -14.64
CA VAL A 4 24.90 -13.02 -15.56
C VAL A 4 23.38 -12.99 -15.42
N VAL A 5 22.88 -12.86 -14.19
CA VAL A 5 21.43 -12.78 -13.91
C VAL A 5 20.85 -11.47 -14.46
N TYR A 6 21.56 -10.35 -14.31
CA TYR A 6 21.13 -9.06 -14.84
C TYR A 6 21.10 -9.03 -16.37
N GLU A 7 22.08 -9.64 -17.04
CA GLU A 7 22.11 -9.74 -18.50
C GLU A 7 20.98 -10.62 -19.05
N ALA A 8 20.74 -11.78 -18.43
CA ALA A 8 19.63 -12.65 -18.78
C ALA A 8 18.28 -11.94 -18.61
N ALA A 9 18.08 -11.24 -17.48
CA ALA A 9 16.86 -10.48 -17.23
C ALA A 9 16.67 -9.36 -18.25
N ARG A 10 17.73 -8.62 -18.61
CA ARG A 10 17.68 -7.54 -19.61
C ARG A 10 17.33 -8.06 -21.01
N SER A 11 17.82 -9.25 -21.37
CA SER A 11 17.53 -9.89 -22.65
C SER A 11 16.09 -10.41 -22.72
N GLN A 12 15.57 -10.99 -21.63
CA GLN A 12 14.23 -11.59 -21.60
C GLN A 12 13.11 -10.57 -21.36
N LEU A 13 13.33 -9.58 -20.49
CA LEU A 13 12.32 -8.62 -20.04
C LEU A 13 12.47 -7.23 -20.66
N GLY A 14 13.57 -6.99 -21.39
CA GLY A 14 13.92 -5.68 -21.92
C GLY A 14 14.49 -4.73 -20.86
N VAL A 15 14.81 -3.52 -21.29
CA VAL A 15 15.35 -2.45 -20.43
C VAL A 15 14.24 -1.46 -20.13
N THR A 16 14.03 -1.13 -18.85
CA THR A 16 13.17 -0.01 -18.48
C THR A 16 13.77 1.30 -19.02
N LYS A 17 12.92 2.22 -19.48
CA LYS A 17 13.37 3.52 -20.01
C LYS A 17 14.17 4.26 -18.92
N PRO A 18 15.45 4.59 -19.15
CA PRO A 18 16.21 5.39 -18.20
C PRO A 18 15.55 6.77 -18.06
N GLY A 19 15.43 7.27 -16.83
CA GLY A 19 14.84 8.59 -16.55
C GLY A 19 13.33 8.60 -16.25
N LEU A 20 12.65 7.45 -16.21
CA LEU A 20 11.35 7.39 -15.52
C LEU A 20 11.58 7.64 -14.03
N PRO A 21 10.91 8.63 -13.41
CA PRO A 21 10.95 8.79 -11.97
C PRO A 21 10.54 7.45 -11.37
N MET A 22 11.40 6.90 -10.51
CA MET A 22 10.98 5.84 -9.60
C MET A 22 9.69 6.34 -8.97
N ILE A 23 8.56 5.61 -9.15
CA ILE A 23 7.26 6.01 -8.60
C ILE A 23 7.53 6.57 -7.23
N ASP A 24 7.34 7.89 -7.08
CA ASP A 24 7.63 8.53 -5.82
C ASP A 24 6.82 7.75 -4.80
N ARG A 25 7.54 7.11 -3.87
CA ARG A 25 6.88 6.31 -2.85
C ARG A 25 6.09 7.37 -2.10
N GLN A 26 4.78 7.47 -2.37
CA GLN A 26 3.89 8.51 -1.85
C GLN A 26 3.91 8.40 -0.32
N THR A 27 4.96 8.95 0.27
CA THR A 27 5.32 8.76 1.67
C THR A 27 4.36 9.58 2.50
N TRP A 28 3.89 10.70 1.94
CA TRP A 28 2.78 11.52 2.43
C TRP A 28 1.46 10.75 2.59
N LEU A 29 1.23 9.64 1.86
CA LEU A 29 0.04 8.81 2.01
C LEU A 29 0.06 7.96 3.30
N TRP A 30 1.24 7.74 3.90
CA TRP A 30 1.43 6.90 5.08
C TRP A 30 1.37 7.72 6.37
N THR A 31 0.24 8.35 6.64
CA THR A 31 -0.02 8.98 7.95
C THR A 31 -0.04 7.93 9.07
N GLU A 32 0.13 8.35 10.32
CA GLU A 32 0.07 7.43 11.46
C GLU A 32 -1.29 6.72 11.54
N GLU A 33 -2.37 7.41 11.20
CA GLU A 33 -3.70 6.80 11.10
C GLU A 33 -3.74 5.67 10.05
N VAL A 34 -3.25 5.95 8.83
CA VAL A 34 -3.21 4.93 7.76
C VAL A 34 -2.37 3.72 8.20
N LYS A 35 -1.21 3.96 8.81
CA LYS A 35 -0.35 2.87 9.34
C LYS A 35 -1.07 2.05 10.40
N GLU A 36 -1.76 2.70 11.33
CA GLU A 36 -2.49 2.02 12.41
C GLU A 36 -3.62 1.14 11.84
N LYS A 37 -4.45 1.69 10.95
CA LYS A 37 -5.56 0.94 10.35
C LYS A 37 -5.07 -0.24 9.50
N VAL A 38 -3.98 -0.06 8.74
CA VAL A 38 -3.37 -1.15 7.96
C VAL A 38 -2.79 -2.24 8.86
N ARG A 39 -2.15 -1.88 9.98
CA ARG A 39 -1.66 -2.84 10.99
C ARG A 39 -2.82 -3.60 11.63
N ALA A 40 -3.90 -2.92 12.01
CA ALA A 40 -5.10 -3.54 12.57
C ALA A 40 -5.73 -4.54 11.58
N LYS A 41 -5.91 -4.14 10.33
CA LYS A 41 -6.38 -5.03 9.25
C LYS A 41 -5.51 -6.29 9.15
N LYS A 42 -4.18 -6.14 9.15
CA LYS A 42 -3.24 -7.27 9.03
C LYS A 42 -3.34 -8.23 10.23
N ARG A 43 -3.43 -7.70 11.45
CA ARG A 43 -3.62 -8.49 12.68
C ARG A 43 -4.91 -9.32 12.61
N LEU A 44 -6.01 -8.71 12.19
CA LEU A 44 -7.30 -9.38 12.08
C LEU A 44 -7.35 -10.41 10.94
N TYR A 45 -6.65 -10.15 9.84
CA TYR A 45 -6.48 -11.16 8.79
C TYR A 45 -5.73 -12.38 9.32
N ASN A 46 -4.65 -12.18 10.08
CA ASN A 46 -3.92 -13.30 10.69
C ASN A 46 -4.80 -14.05 11.70
N ALA A 47 -5.58 -13.35 12.53
CA ALA A 47 -6.54 -13.97 13.45
C ALA A 47 -7.60 -14.81 12.70
N PHE A 48 -8.11 -14.32 11.57
CA PHE A 48 -9.00 -15.07 10.69
C PHE A 48 -8.33 -16.30 10.07
N LEU A 49 -7.06 -16.21 9.67
CA LEU A 49 -6.32 -17.35 9.14
C LEU A 49 -6.08 -18.43 10.21
N CYS A 50 -5.78 -18.03 11.44
CA CYS A 50 -5.63 -18.95 12.58
C CYS A 50 -6.96 -19.61 12.96
N ASN A 51 -8.06 -18.84 12.95
CA ASN A 51 -9.37 -19.32 13.32
C ASN A 51 -10.44 -18.74 12.38
N LYS A 52 -10.93 -19.58 11.45
CA LYS A 52 -11.85 -19.18 10.37
C LYS A 52 -13.31 -19.04 10.82
N THR A 53 -13.54 -18.30 11.90
CA THR A 53 -14.89 -17.99 12.38
C THR A 53 -15.52 -16.86 11.56
N THR A 54 -16.86 -16.83 11.54
CA THR A 54 -17.63 -15.72 10.95
C THR A 54 -17.32 -14.39 11.63
N ALA A 55 -17.17 -14.40 12.96
CA ALA A 55 -16.80 -13.20 13.72
C ALA A 55 -15.45 -12.61 13.27
N ASN A 56 -14.42 -13.46 13.12
CA ASN A 56 -13.10 -13.00 12.64
C ASN A 56 -13.17 -12.49 11.20
N TRP A 57 -14.00 -13.11 10.36
CA TRP A 57 -14.24 -12.64 8.99
C TRP A 57 -14.88 -11.25 8.96
N TYR A 58 -15.93 -11.02 9.75
CA TYR A 58 -16.57 -9.71 9.86
C TYR A 58 -15.61 -8.65 10.40
N ALA A 59 -14.87 -8.95 11.47
CA ALA A 59 -13.88 -8.04 12.04
C ALA A 59 -12.79 -7.65 11.02
N TYR A 60 -12.27 -8.61 10.26
CA TYR A 60 -11.31 -8.34 9.18
C TYR A 60 -11.92 -7.42 8.10
N ARG A 61 -13.17 -7.66 7.68
CA ARG A 61 -13.82 -6.84 6.66
C ARG A 61 -14.02 -5.40 7.11
N GLU A 62 -14.43 -5.18 8.35
CA GLU A 62 -14.58 -3.83 8.92
C GLU A 62 -13.23 -3.11 8.98
N ALA A 63 -12.18 -3.79 9.45
CA ALA A 63 -10.83 -3.20 9.46
C ALA A 63 -10.29 -2.93 8.05
N MET A 64 -10.63 -3.77 7.06
CA MET A 64 -10.29 -3.54 5.66
C MET A 64 -10.98 -2.28 5.09
N ARG A 65 -12.26 -2.08 5.40
CA ARG A 65 -13.01 -0.86 5.02
C ARG A 65 -12.40 0.37 5.68
N ALA A 66 -12.13 0.31 6.98
CA ALA A 66 -11.51 1.40 7.71
C ALA A 66 -10.14 1.79 7.15
N ALA A 67 -9.29 0.80 6.81
CA ALA A 67 -7.98 1.08 6.22
C ALA A 67 -8.09 1.72 4.82
N LYS A 68 -9.04 1.28 3.99
CA LYS A 68 -9.31 1.92 2.68
C LYS A 68 -9.83 3.35 2.86
N GLY A 69 -10.72 3.57 3.82
CA GLY A 69 -11.26 4.89 4.16
C GLY A 69 -10.15 5.85 4.60
N ALA A 70 -9.27 5.43 5.50
CA ALA A 70 -8.14 6.24 5.95
C ALA A 70 -7.20 6.62 4.80
N VAL A 71 -6.91 5.69 3.88
CA VAL A 71 -6.09 6.00 2.69
C VAL A 71 -6.79 7.00 1.78
N ALA A 72 -8.09 6.85 1.54
CA ALA A 72 -8.87 7.79 0.74
C ALA A 72 -8.91 9.18 1.39
N ASN A 73 -9.08 9.26 2.71
CA ASN A 73 -9.07 10.51 3.46
C ASN A 73 -7.69 11.19 3.41
N ALA A 74 -6.62 10.47 3.71
CA ALA A 74 -5.25 10.99 3.63
C ALA A 74 -4.93 11.50 2.20
N LYS A 75 -5.45 10.80 1.18
CA LYS A 75 -5.35 11.25 -0.21
C LYS A 75 -6.12 12.55 -0.45
N ALA A 76 -7.37 12.62 -0.01
CA ALA A 76 -8.21 13.81 -0.16
C ALA A 76 -7.58 15.04 0.52
N VAL A 77 -7.17 14.91 1.79
CA VAL A 77 -6.52 16.00 2.55
C VAL A 77 -5.32 16.57 1.78
N HIS A 78 -4.45 15.71 1.23
CA HIS A 78 -3.30 16.20 0.48
C HIS A 78 -3.69 16.96 -0.80
N TYR A 79 -4.69 16.48 -1.55
CA TYR A 79 -5.13 17.19 -2.76
C TYR A 79 -5.91 18.47 -2.44
N ASP A 80 -6.68 18.50 -1.35
CA ASP A 80 -7.38 19.70 -0.90
C ASP A 80 -6.40 20.78 -0.43
N GLU A 81 -5.32 20.41 0.28
CA GLU A 81 -4.23 21.33 0.66
C GLU A 81 -3.49 21.90 -0.56
N VAL A 82 -3.19 21.07 -1.56
CA VAL A 82 -2.50 21.48 -2.80
C VAL A 82 -3.36 22.41 -3.67
N LEU A 83 -4.68 22.33 -3.57
CA LEU A 83 -5.62 23.17 -4.34
C LEU A 83 -5.81 24.58 -3.76
N ILE A 84 -5.40 24.84 -2.51
CA ILE A 84 -5.54 26.15 -1.84
C ILE A 84 -4.34 27.08 -2.13
N GLU A 85 -3.22 26.56 -2.66
CA GLU A 85 -1.99 27.32 -2.95
C GLU A 85 -1.89 27.92 -4.38
N TYR A 86 -2.98 27.98 -5.16
CA TYR A 86 -3.01 28.58 -6.51
C TYR A 86 -4.00 29.74 -6.65
#